data_AF-A0A026W670-F1
#
_entry.id   AF-A0A026W670-F1
#
_cell.length_a   1.000
_cell.length_b   1.000
_cell.length_c   1.000
_cell.angle_alpha   90.00
_cell.angle_beta   90.00
_cell.angle_gamma   90.00
#
_symmetry.space_group_name_H-M   'P 1'
#
loop_
_entity.id
_entity.type
_entity.pdbx_description
1 polymer ?
#
loop_
_entity_poly.entity_id
_entity_poly.type
_entity_poly.pdbx_seq_one_letter_code
_entity_poly.pdbx_strand_id
1 'polypeptide(L)'
;MELISLVQEVERNVESVRAAKDERVREIRNAIELMIARLDSQLKAKLLTLMGQKNSLTLETEQLEALLQEVEYQLHTCTRSELITKSAELSRKIHQIRKKPMTSFVTAPVPAEIVPGYDSATFTMQNFTQLQLKADPVYSAPLHVNGLCWRLKVYPDGNGVVRGNYLSVFLELSAGLPETSKYVNL
;
A
#
# COMPACT_ATOMS: atom_id res chain seq x y z
N MET A 1 61.67 7.49 13.72
CA MET A 1 61.04 8.67 13.07
C MET A 1 59.88 8.23 12.19
N GLU A 2 60.02 7.18 11.36
CA GLU A 2 58.92 6.65 10.52
C GLU A 2 57.73 6.07 11.30
N LEU A 3 57.95 5.27 12.36
CA LEU A 3 56.85 4.72 13.16
C LEU A 3 55.95 5.81 13.77
N ILE A 4 56.53 6.93 14.20
CA ILE A 4 55.77 8.06 14.77
C ILE A 4 54.91 8.71 13.69
N SER A 5 55.41 8.85 12.47
CA SER A 5 54.65 9.36 11.33
C SER A 5 53.49 8.42 10.96
N LEU A 6 53.71 7.11 10.96
CA LEU A 6 52.66 6.12 10.69
C LEU A 6 51.58 6.16 11.79
N VAL A 7 51.96 6.29 13.05
CA VAL A 7 51.00 6.42 14.17
C VAL A 7 50.14 7.68 14.00
N GLN A 8 50.75 8.82 13.69
CA GLN A 8 50.00 10.07 13.43
C GLN A 8 49.06 9.98 12.22
N GLU A 9 49.46 9.25 11.18
CA GLU A 9 48.60 9.01 10.02
C GLU A 9 47.39 8.13 10.38
N VAL A 10 47.60 7.07 11.17
CA VAL A 10 46.52 6.22 11.68
C VAL A 10 45.56 7.02 12.57
N GLU A 11 46.07 7.85 13.47
CA GLU A 11 45.23 8.73 14.30
C GLU A 11 44.37 9.67 13.45
N ARG A 12 44.96 10.31 12.44
CA ARG A 12 44.22 11.17 11.49
C ARG A 12 43.16 10.39 10.72
N ASN A 13 43.48 9.17 10.29
CA ASN A 13 42.51 8.31 9.60
C ASN A 13 41.36 7.90 10.53
N VAL A 14 41.63 7.61 11.79
CA VAL A 14 40.59 7.31 12.80
C VAL A 14 39.66 8.50 12.98
N GLU A 15 40.20 9.72 13.10
CA GLU A 15 39.40 10.94 13.20
C GLU A 15 38.55 11.16 11.94
N SER A 16 39.13 10.97 10.75
CA SER A 16 38.42 11.08 9.48
C SER A 16 37.26 10.09 9.37
N VAL A 17 37.49 8.82 9.73
CA VAL A 17 36.44 7.78 9.71
C VAL A 17 35.33 8.09 10.73
N ARG A 18 35.69 8.59 11.92
CA ARG A 18 34.70 9.03 12.92
C ARG A 18 33.84 10.17 12.40
N ALA A 19 34.46 11.20 11.83
CA ALA A 19 33.76 12.34 11.25
C ALA A 19 32.83 11.91 10.10
N ALA A 20 33.30 11.03 9.21
CA ALA A 20 32.48 10.49 8.12
C ALA A 20 31.27 9.70 8.64
N LYS A 21 31.45 8.88 9.68
CA LYS A 21 30.35 8.17 10.33
C LYS A 21 29.34 9.15 10.94
N ASP A 22 29.79 10.18 11.66
CA ASP A 22 28.91 11.16 12.29
C ASP A 22 28.12 11.98 11.26
N GLU A 23 28.71 12.25 10.09
CA GLU A 23 28.01 12.83 8.94
C GLU A 23 26.88 11.92 8.46
N ARG A 24 27.16 10.63 8.24
CA ARG A 24 26.15 9.66 7.79
C ARG A 24 25.02 9.49 8.80
N VAL A 25 25.33 9.48 10.10
CA VAL A 25 24.32 9.45 11.16
C VAL A 25 23.43 10.70 11.08
N ARG A 26 23.99 11.87 10.80
CA ARG A 26 23.23 13.12 10.66
C ARG A 26 22.33 13.09 9.42
N GLU A 27 22.85 12.62 8.29
CA GLU A 27 22.06 12.44 7.07
C GLU A 27 20.87 11.51 7.30
N ILE A 28 21.07 10.38 7.98
CA ILE A 28 20.00 9.43 8.32
C ILE A 28 18.96 10.09 9.23
N ARG A 29 19.38 10.82 10.26
CA ARG A 29 18.45 11.53 11.17
C ARG A 29 17.62 12.56 10.42
N ASN A 30 18.26 13.37 9.58
CA ASN A 30 17.58 14.38 8.77
C ASN A 30 16.55 13.74 7.82
N ALA A 31 16.90 12.62 7.18
CA ALA A 31 15.99 11.89 6.31
C ALA A 31 14.76 11.37 7.08
N ILE A 32 14.96 10.79 8.26
CA ILE A 32 13.88 10.31 9.13
C ILE A 32 12.98 11.46 9.58
N GLU A 33 13.55 12.60 9.98
CA GLU A 33 12.78 13.78 10.38
C GLU A 33 11.90 14.31 9.24
N LEU A 34 12.43 14.34 8.00
CA LEU A 34 11.66 14.71 6.81
C LEU A 34 10.52 13.72 6.52
N MET A 35 10.76 12.42 6.71
CA MET A 35 9.73 11.37 6.57
C MET A 35 8.61 11.57 7.60
N ILE A 36 8.96 11.82 8.87
CA ILE A 36 7.97 12.11 9.94
C ILE A 36 7.12 13.34 9.56
N ALA A 37 7.76 14.44 9.16
CA ALA A 37 7.04 15.65 8.77
C ALA A 37 6.09 15.42 7.58
N ARG A 38 6.48 14.56 6.64
CA ARG A 38 5.63 14.17 5.50
C ARG A 38 4.43 13.34 5.95
N LEU A 39 4.63 12.36 6.83
CA LEU A 39 3.55 11.55 7.41
C LEU A 39 2.54 12.42 8.16
N ASP A 40 3.01 13.37 8.97
CA ASP A 40 2.15 14.31 9.70
C ASP A 40 1.32 15.20 8.75
N SER A 41 1.95 15.71 7.69
CA SER A 41 1.28 16.50 6.66
C SER A 41 0.19 15.69 5.94
N GLN A 42 0.49 14.44 5.57
CA GLN A 42 -0.48 13.53 4.96
C GLN A 42 -1.65 13.22 5.90
N LEU A 43 -1.38 12.98 7.18
CA LEU A 43 -2.41 12.75 8.19
C LEU A 43 -3.34 13.98 8.29
N LYS A 44 -2.76 15.18 8.43
CA LYS A 44 -3.51 16.43 8.53
C LYS A 44 -4.41 16.66 7.32
N ALA A 45 -3.89 16.45 6.10
CA ALA A 45 -4.67 16.60 4.87
C ALA A 45 -5.86 15.63 4.81
N LYS A 46 -5.66 14.38 5.25
CA LYS A 46 -6.74 13.39 5.32
C LYS A 46 -7.78 13.73 6.37
N LEU A 47 -7.36 14.15 7.56
CA LEU A 47 -8.29 14.59 8.61
C LEU A 47 -9.13 15.78 8.15
N LEU A 48 -8.54 16.76 7.47
CA LEU A 48 -9.28 17.88 6.89
C LEU A 48 -10.30 17.43 5.86
N THR A 49 -9.92 16.50 4.98
CA THR A 49 -10.84 15.92 3.99
C THR A 49 -12.00 15.20 4.67
N LEU A 50 -11.70 14.31 5.63
CA LEU A 50 -12.72 13.56 6.39
C LEU A 50 -13.64 14.49 7.18
N MET A 51 -13.13 15.56 7.79
CA MET A 51 -13.95 16.56 8.47
C MET A 51 -14.88 17.29 7.50
N GLY A 52 -14.39 17.68 6.31
CA GLY A 52 -15.24 18.29 5.28
C GLY A 52 -16.34 17.35 4.79
N GLN A 53 -16.03 16.07 4.63
CA GLN A 53 -16.99 15.03 4.26
C GLN A 53 -18.03 14.81 5.36
N LYS A 54 -17.60 14.70 6.63
CA LYS A 54 -18.48 14.60 7.80
C LYS A 54 -19.44 15.78 7.86
N ASN A 55 -18.93 17.00 7.74
CA ASN A 55 -19.77 18.22 7.80
C ASN A 55 -20.82 18.24 6.68
N SER A 56 -20.44 17.81 5.48
CA SER A 56 -21.36 17.73 4.34
C SER A 56 -22.48 16.71 4.58
N LEU A 57 -22.14 15.54 5.13
CA LEU A 57 -23.11 14.51 5.52
C LEU A 57 -24.04 15.01 6.64
N THR A 58 -23.50 15.66 7.67
CA THR A 58 -24.31 16.22 8.77
C THR A 58 -25.33 17.22 8.23
N LEU A 59 -24.92 18.14 7.36
CA LEU A 59 -25.83 19.10 6.75
C LEU A 59 -26.90 18.44 5.89
N GLU A 60 -26.53 17.40 5.13
CA GLU A 60 -27.50 16.65 4.32
C GLU A 60 -28.51 15.89 5.18
N THR A 61 -28.07 15.28 6.29
CA THR A 61 -28.96 14.64 7.27
C THR A 61 -29.95 15.65 7.85
N GLU A 62 -29.49 16.82 8.32
CA GLU A 62 -30.35 17.86 8.86
C GLU A 62 -31.39 18.35 7.84
N GLN A 63 -30.99 18.52 6.57
CA GLN A 63 -31.91 18.90 5.49
C GLN A 63 -32.98 17.84 5.21
N LEU A 64 -32.60 16.55 5.26
CA LEU A 64 -33.52 15.44 5.06
C LEU A 64 -34.51 15.31 6.23
N GLU A 65 -34.03 15.47 7.47
CA GLU A 65 -34.88 15.46 8.67
C GLU A 65 -35.90 16.59 8.63
N ALA A 66 -35.47 17.82 8.30
CA ALA A 66 -36.37 18.96 8.17
C ALA A 66 -37.43 18.76 7.08
N LEU A 67 -37.04 18.20 5.92
CA LEU A 67 -38.01 17.91 4.87
C LEU A 67 -38.98 16.80 5.28
N LEU A 68 -38.50 15.76 5.93
CA LEU A 68 -39.33 14.65 6.40
C LEU A 68 -40.39 15.16 7.38
N GLN A 69 -39.99 16.02 8.33
CA GLN A 69 -40.90 16.66 9.27
C GLN A 69 -41.96 17.53 8.57
N GLU A 70 -41.57 18.29 7.54
CA GLU A 70 -42.52 19.08 6.72
C GLU A 70 -43.51 18.19 5.97
N VAL A 71 -43.04 17.08 5.37
CA VAL A 71 -43.90 16.14 4.64
C VAL A 71 -44.90 15.47 5.60
N GLU A 72 -44.45 15.03 6.77
CA GLU A 72 -45.31 14.47 7.82
C GLU A 72 -46.34 15.49 8.30
N TYR A 73 -45.93 16.74 8.54
CA TYR A 73 -46.84 17.81 8.93
C TYR A 73 -47.93 18.03 7.89
N GLN A 74 -47.58 18.13 6.60
CA GLN A 74 -48.57 18.31 5.53
C GLN A 74 -49.49 17.10 5.38
N LEU A 75 -49.00 15.88 5.58
CA LEU A 75 -49.82 14.67 5.55
C LEU A 75 -50.87 14.66 6.66
N HIS A 76 -50.53 15.17 7.85
CA HIS A 76 -51.43 15.19 9.00
C HIS A 76 -52.41 16.37 9.01
N THR A 77 -52.08 17.49 8.36
CA THR A 77 -52.87 18.73 8.42
C THR A 77 -53.71 19.01 7.18
N CYS A 78 -53.32 18.50 6.00
CA CYS A 78 -54.04 18.75 4.76
C CYS A 78 -55.25 17.80 4.59
N THR A 79 -56.32 18.32 3.98
CA THR A 79 -57.46 17.50 3.56
C THR A 79 -57.10 16.61 2.37
N ARG A 80 -57.95 15.61 2.10
CA ARG A 80 -57.72 14.63 1.01
C ARG A 80 -57.61 15.30 -0.38
N SER A 81 -58.38 16.35 -0.64
CA SER A 81 -58.36 17.09 -1.92
C SER A 81 -57.08 17.92 -2.10
N GLU A 82 -56.62 18.56 -1.02
CA GLU A 82 -55.37 19.33 -1.00
C GLU A 82 -54.15 18.41 -1.20
N LEU A 83 -54.17 17.22 -0.57
CA LEU A 83 -53.13 16.20 -0.75
C LEU A 83 -53.06 15.69 -2.19
N ILE A 84 -54.20 15.42 -2.84
CA ILE A 84 -54.23 15.02 -4.25
C ILE A 84 -53.59 16.10 -5.13
N THR A 85 -53.90 17.37 -4.86
CA THR A 85 -53.36 18.51 -5.62
C THR A 85 -51.84 18.66 -5.42
N LYS A 86 -51.34 18.46 -4.19
CA LYS A 86 -49.90 18.57 -3.84
C LYS A 86 -49.08 17.30 -4.13
N SER A 87 -49.71 16.18 -4.44
CA SER A 87 -49.06 14.86 -4.57
C SER A 87 -47.92 14.82 -5.60
N ALA A 88 -48.07 15.54 -6.72
CA ALA A 88 -47.06 15.63 -7.76
C ALA A 88 -45.81 16.39 -7.29
N GLU A 89 -45.98 17.45 -6.48
CA GLU A 89 -44.88 18.24 -5.92
C GLU A 89 -44.10 17.43 -4.88
N LEU A 90 -44.80 16.76 -3.96
CA LEU A 90 -44.21 15.90 -2.94
C LEU A 90 -43.40 14.76 -3.57
N SER A 91 -43.98 14.08 -4.58
CA SER A 91 -43.30 13.02 -5.33
C SER A 91 -42.05 13.53 -6.04
N ARG A 92 -42.08 14.76 -6.58
CA ARG A 92 -40.93 15.39 -7.22
C ARG A 92 -39.81 15.68 -6.22
N LYS A 93 -40.13 16.21 -5.03
CA LYS A 93 -39.16 16.48 -3.95
C LYS A 93 -38.47 15.18 -3.50
N ILE A 94 -39.23 14.11 -3.27
CA ILE A 94 -38.71 12.80 -2.87
C ILE A 94 -37.81 12.19 -3.97
N HIS A 95 -38.21 12.30 -5.23
CA HIS A 95 -37.42 11.78 -6.35
C HIS A 95 -36.09 12.53 -6.53
N GLN A 96 -36.09 13.85 -6.31
CA GLN A 96 -34.89 14.68 -6.43
C GLN A 96 -33.84 14.33 -5.36
N ILE A 97 -34.29 13.99 -4.14
CA ILE A 97 -33.42 13.48 -3.08
C ILE A 97 -32.79 12.14 -3.47
N ARG A 98 -33.60 11.19 -3.95
CA ARG A 98 -33.11 9.86 -4.35
C ARG A 98 -32.07 9.89 -5.47
N LYS A 99 -32.10 10.94 -6.32
CA LYS A 99 -31.13 11.12 -7.41
C LYS A 99 -29.82 11.77 -6.97
N LYS A 100 -29.76 12.39 -5.79
CA LYS A 100 -28.52 12.96 -5.30
C LYS A 100 -27.56 11.80 -4.97
N PRO A 101 -26.42 11.67 -5.67
CA PRO A 101 -25.52 10.54 -5.45
C PRO A 101 -25.02 10.61 -4.00
N MET A 102 -25.11 9.49 -3.28
CA MET A 102 -24.32 9.34 -2.05
C MET A 102 -22.86 9.44 -2.46
N THR A 103 -22.21 10.51 -2.03
CA THR A 103 -20.78 10.74 -2.27
C THR A 103 -20.00 9.56 -1.70
N SER A 104 -19.35 8.80 -2.58
CA SER A 104 -18.50 7.68 -2.17
C SER A 104 -17.23 8.26 -1.55
N PHE A 105 -17.10 8.13 -0.24
CA PHE A 105 -15.95 8.63 0.49
C PHE A 105 -14.89 7.52 0.57
N VAL A 106 -14.07 7.41 -0.48
CA VAL A 106 -12.87 6.56 -0.46
C VAL A 106 -11.67 7.43 -0.15
N THR A 107 -11.12 7.30 1.06
CA THR A 107 -9.81 7.86 1.39
C THR A 107 -8.76 6.79 1.10
N ALA A 108 -7.84 7.06 0.17
CA ALA A 108 -6.71 6.17 -0.09
C ALA A 108 -5.92 5.91 1.22
N PRO A 109 -5.30 4.73 1.43
CA PRO A 109 -4.47 4.43 2.60
C PRO A 109 -3.28 5.40 2.75
N VAL A 110 -2.73 5.56 3.96
CA VAL A 110 -1.45 6.27 4.13
C VAL A 110 -0.36 5.33 3.63
N PRO A 111 0.44 5.72 2.62
CA PRO A 111 1.52 4.86 2.13
C PRO A 111 2.54 4.62 3.24
N ALA A 112 2.92 3.36 3.46
CA ALA A 112 4.00 3.01 4.37
C ALA A 112 5.34 3.44 3.74
N GLU A 113 6.08 4.36 4.36
CA GLU A 113 7.34 4.87 3.78
C GLU A 113 8.55 3.96 4.06
N ILE A 114 8.46 3.01 4.99
CA ILE A 114 9.60 2.22 5.48
C ILE A 114 9.57 0.77 4.99
N VAL A 115 8.39 0.22 4.69
CA VAL A 115 8.26 -1.14 4.16
C VAL A 115 8.33 -1.04 2.64
N PRO A 116 9.37 -1.59 1.99
CA PRO A 116 9.40 -1.65 0.54
C PRO A 116 8.13 -2.34 0.03
N GLY A 117 7.60 -1.89 -1.09
CA GLY A 117 6.48 -2.57 -1.73
C GLY A 117 6.83 -4.04 -2.02
N TYR A 118 5.83 -4.90 -2.07
CA TYR A 118 6.05 -6.26 -2.54
C TYR A 118 6.44 -6.24 -4.01
N ASP A 119 7.57 -6.86 -4.33
CA ASP A 119 7.94 -7.17 -5.70
C ASP A 119 7.21 -8.44 -6.16
N SER A 120 6.85 -8.47 -7.44
CA SER A 120 6.17 -9.63 -8.03
C SER A 120 6.68 -9.87 -9.45
N ALA A 121 6.71 -11.15 -9.82
CA ALA A 121 6.97 -11.60 -11.18
C ALA A 121 6.04 -12.75 -11.53
N THR A 122 5.60 -12.81 -12.78
CA THR A 122 4.79 -13.91 -13.30
C THR A 122 5.64 -14.78 -14.21
N PHE A 123 5.62 -16.09 -13.99
CA PHE A 123 6.27 -17.06 -14.87
C PHE A 123 5.22 -17.91 -15.58
N THR A 124 5.15 -17.78 -16.90
CA THR A 124 4.27 -18.59 -17.74
C THR A 124 5.06 -19.74 -18.38
N MET A 125 4.71 -20.97 -18.01
CA MET A 125 5.31 -22.16 -18.60
C MET A 125 4.55 -22.58 -19.86
N GLN A 126 5.22 -22.53 -21.01
CA GLN A 126 4.65 -22.96 -22.29
C GLN A 126 5.00 -24.43 -22.57
N ASN A 127 4.16 -25.12 -23.35
CA ASN A 127 4.36 -26.52 -23.75
C ASN A 127 4.53 -27.47 -22.55
N PHE A 128 3.70 -27.32 -21.52
CA PHE A 128 3.79 -28.04 -20.24
C PHE A 128 3.96 -29.55 -20.39
N THR A 129 3.15 -30.21 -21.23
CA THR A 129 3.24 -31.67 -21.45
C THR A 129 4.61 -32.11 -21.97
N GLN A 130 5.23 -31.34 -22.87
CA GLN A 130 6.57 -31.66 -23.37
C GLN A 130 7.63 -31.49 -22.28
N LEU A 131 7.50 -30.46 -21.45
CA LEU A 131 8.41 -30.20 -20.33
C LEU A 131 8.26 -31.26 -19.24
N GLN A 132 7.04 -31.73 -18.99
CA GLN A 132 6.76 -32.83 -18.07
C GLN A 132 7.44 -34.12 -18.53
N LEU A 133 7.32 -34.47 -19.81
CA LEU A 133 7.97 -35.67 -20.37
C LEU A 133 9.50 -35.60 -20.32
N LYS A 134 10.08 -34.39 -20.43
CA LYS A 134 11.54 -34.20 -20.30
C LYS A 134 12.03 -34.38 -18.86
N ALA A 135 11.17 -34.11 -17.86
CA ALA A 135 11.47 -34.19 -16.43
C ALA A 135 12.66 -33.32 -15.93
N ASP A 136 13.16 -32.41 -16.76
CA ASP A 136 14.20 -31.44 -16.40
C ASP A 136 13.61 -30.24 -15.63
N PRO A 137 14.39 -29.60 -14.74
CA PRO A 137 13.98 -28.35 -14.10
C PRO A 137 13.91 -27.21 -15.12
N VAL A 138 12.84 -26.41 -15.00
CA VAL A 138 12.60 -25.20 -15.78
C VAL A 138 12.76 -23.98 -14.86
N TYR A 139 13.43 -22.94 -15.35
CA TYR A 139 13.73 -21.74 -14.59
C TYR A 139 12.92 -20.55 -15.12
N SER A 140 12.41 -19.71 -14.21
CA SER A 140 11.85 -18.42 -14.60
C SER A 140 12.95 -17.42 -14.97
N ALA A 141 12.54 -16.32 -15.59
CA ALA A 141 13.39 -15.12 -15.64
C ALA A 141 13.74 -14.65 -14.20
N PRO A 142 14.92 -14.05 -14.00
CA PRO A 142 15.33 -13.54 -12.71
C PRO A 142 14.54 -12.28 -12.31
N LEU A 143 14.11 -12.24 -11.05
CA LEU A 143 13.51 -11.10 -10.37
C LEU A 143 14.59 -10.43 -9.50
N HIS A 144 14.94 -9.19 -9.85
CA HIS A 144 15.96 -8.41 -9.15
C HIS A 144 15.32 -7.48 -8.13
N VAL A 145 15.61 -7.68 -6.84
CA VAL A 145 14.98 -6.94 -5.73
C VAL A 145 16.03 -6.64 -4.68
N ASN A 146 16.26 -5.35 -4.39
CA ASN A 146 17.15 -4.90 -3.33
C ASN A 146 18.56 -5.54 -3.36
N GLY A 147 19.13 -5.68 -4.57
CA GLY A 147 20.46 -6.31 -4.76
C GLY A 147 20.46 -7.84 -4.68
N LEU A 148 19.30 -8.47 -4.50
CA LEU A 148 19.10 -9.91 -4.56
C LEU A 148 18.52 -10.30 -5.93
N CYS A 149 18.88 -11.48 -6.40
CA CYS A 149 18.40 -12.05 -7.65
C CYS A 149 17.67 -13.37 -7.34
N TRP A 150 16.35 -13.35 -7.47
CA TRP A 150 15.47 -14.49 -7.20
C TRP A 150 14.97 -15.11 -8.50
N ARG A 151 14.74 -16.42 -8.52
CA ARG A 151 14.05 -17.09 -9.62
C ARG A 151 13.24 -18.29 -9.14
N LEU A 152 12.23 -18.66 -9.89
CA LEU A 152 11.53 -19.93 -9.68
C LEU A 152 12.31 -21.05 -10.36
N LYS A 153 12.46 -22.16 -9.67
CA LYS A 153 12.92 -23.44 -10.20
C LYS A 153 11.78 -24.44 -10.10
N VAL A 154 11.30 -24.89 -11.25
CA VAL A 154 10.07 -25.69 -11.36
C VAL A 154 10.40 -27.04 -11.96
N TYR A 155 9.90 -28.11 -11.35
CA TYR A 155 9.97 -29.47 -11.87
C TYR A 155 8.56 -29.88 -12.32
N PRO A 156 8.27 -29.84 -13.63
CA PRO A 156 6.92 -30.10 -14.14
C PRO A 156 6.38 -31.48 -13.78
N ASP A 157 7.27 -32.48 -13.69
CA ASP A 157 6.96 -33.85 -13.26
C ASP A 157 7.31 -34.13 -11.79
N GLY A 158 7.56 -33.09 -11.00
CA GLY A 158 7.91 -33.22 -9.59
C GLY A 158 9.36 -33.60 -9.30
N ASN A 159 9.76 -33.39 -8.04
CA ASN A 159 11.13 -33.61 -7.58
C ASN A 159 11.18 -34.55 -6.36
N GLY A 160 12.21 -35.40 -6.28
CA GLY A 160 12.39 -36.32 -5.17
C GLY A 160 11.23 -37.31 -4.99
N VAL A 161 10.75 -37.47 -3.76
CA VAL A 161 9.73 -38.47 -3.37
C VAL A 161 8.34 -38.22 -3.98
N VAL A 162 8.09 -37.02 -4.50
CA VAL A 162 6.81 -36.65 -5.13
C VAL A 162 6.85 -36.65 -6.66
N ARG A 163 7.95 -37.11 -7.27
CA ARG A 163 8.07 -37.22 -8.73
C ARG A 163 6.96 -38.10 -9.33
N GLY A 164 6.44 -37.71 -10.48
CA GLY A 164 5.31 -38.32 -11.19
C GLY A 164 3.93 -38.03 -10.59
N ASN A 165 3.86 -37.40 -9.42
CA ASN A 165 2.61 -37.19 -8.69
C ASN A 165 2.21 -35.71 -8.57
N TYR A 166 3.18 -34.82 -8.35
CA TYR A 166 2.92 -33.40 -8.10
C TYR A 166 3.96 -32.50 -8.77
N LEU A 167 3.52 -31.34 -9.27
CA LEU A 167 4.40 -30.23 -9.64
C LEU A 167 5.22 -29.79 -8.41
N SER A 168 6.53 -29.61 -8.56
CA SER A 168 7.37 -29.04 -7.50
C SER A 168 7.90 -27.67 -7.89
N VAL A 169 7.70 -26.66 -7.04
CA VAL A 169 8.14 -25.27 -7.26
C VAL A 169 9.02 -24.84 -6.09
N PHE A 170 10.19 -24.30 -6.41
CA PHE A 170 11.12 -23.74 -5.44
C PHE A 170 11.42 -22.29 -5.77
N LEU A 171 11.54 -21.45 -4.74
CA LEU A 171 12.13 -20.11 -4.87
C LEU A 171 13.63 -20.23 -4.59
N GLU A 172 14.44 -19.83 -5.56
CA GLU A 172 15.89 -19.92 -5.50
C GLU A 172 16.50 -18.52 -5.49
N LEU A 173 17.39 -18.25 -4.54
CA LEU A 173 18.26 -17.08 -4.56
C LEU A 173 19.48 -17.41 -5.44
N SER A 174 19.52 -16.88 -6.66
CA SER A 174 20.61 -17.15 -7.61
C SER A 174 21.81 -16.23 -7.45
N ALA A 175 21.62 -15.04 -6.88
CA ALA A 175 22.70 -14.13 -6.49
C ALA A 175 22.23 -13.20 -5.37
N GLY A 176 23.14 -12.71 -4.55
CA GLY A 176 22.84 -11.77 -3.47
C GLY A 176 24.05 -10.93 -3.09
N LEU A 177 23.90 -10.15 -2.03
CA LEU A 177 24.97 -9.33 -1.49
C LEU A 177 26.12 -10.24 -0.99
N PRO A 178 27.40 -9.84 -1.18
CA PRO A 178 28.56 -10.62 -0.79
C PRO A 178 28.68 -10.84 0.74
N GLU A 179 27.96 -10.06 1.54
CA GLU A 179 27.97 -10.15 3.01
C GLU A 179 26.80 -10.99 3.53
N THR A 180 27.09 -11.88 4.48
CA THR A 180 26.05 -12.64 5.20
C THR A 180 25.23 -11.69 6.08
N SER A 181 24.01 -11.36 5.66
CA SER A 181 23.08 -10.59 6.48
C SER A 181 22.36 -11.50 7.47
N LYS A 182 22.37 -11.15 8.76
CA LYS A 182 21.46 -11.75 9.75
C LYS A 182 20.14 -10.97 9.70
N TYR A 183 19.05 -11.65 9.37
CA TYR A 183 17.72 -11.05 9.44
C TYR A 183 17.38 -10.75 10.90
N VAL A 184 17.14 -9.47 11.21
CA VAL A 184 16.52 -9.08 12.47
C VAL A 184 15.02 -9.26 12.26
N ASN A 185 14.41 -10.20 12.98
CA ASN A 185 12.95 -10.24 13.07
C ASN A 185 12.50 -8.94 13.74
N LEU A 186 11.74 -8.12 13.00
CA LEU A 186 11.01 -6.96 13.52
C LEU A 186 9.80 -7.43 14.33
#